data_AF-W5YM99-F1
#
_entry.id   AF-W5YM99-F1
#
_cell.length_a   1.000
_cell.length_b   1.000
_cell.length_c   1.000
_cell.angle_alpha   90.00
_cell.angle_beta   90.00
_cell.angle_gamma   90.00
#
_symmetry.space_group_name_H-M   'P 1'
#
loop_
_entity.id
_entity.type
_entity.pdbx_description
1 polymer ?
#
loop_
_entity_poly.entity_id
_entity_poly.type
_entity_poly.pdbx_seq_one_letter_code
_entity_poly.pdbx_strand_id
1 'polypeptide(L)'
;MFLHFQPERTSIPEGGRYAPQINAVKALRDALPEATELVVKEHPSMFMLKSKRSFRHPDFYRILASMRGVALVDERMASFDLIDESEAVVTLTGTVGFEALCRGTPVIVMGDAAYRSYPGVVDLYDRPMVESIWQMKLSWRGKVFQLKR
;
A
#
# COMPACT_ATOMS: atom_id res chain seq x y z
N MET A 1 -4.20 -0.02 -0.13
CA MET A 1 -2.94 0.62 -0.55
C MET A 1 -3.00 2.11 -0.27
N PHE A 2 -2.01 2.62 0.46
CA PHE A 2 -1.83 4.06 0.66
C PHE A 2 -0.85 4.59 -0.37
N LEU A 3 -1.30 5.56 -1.16
CA LEU A 3 -0.48 6.25 -2.14
C LEU A 3 0.42 7.27 -1.46
N HIS A 4 1.56 7.51 -2.09
CA HIS A 4 2.58 8.43 -1.65
C HIS A 4 2.41 9.79 -2.31
N PHE A 5 2.82 10.82 -1.60
CA PHE A 5 3.01 12.13 -2.18
C PHE A 5 4.11 12.08 -3.26
N GLN A 6 3.88 12.78 -4.38
CA GLN A 6 4.84 12.88 -5.47
C GLN A 6 4.93 14.31 -5.99
N PRO A 7 6.15 14.80 -6.31
CA PRO A 7 7.44 14.09 -6.21
C PRO A 7 8.05 14.13 -4.79
N GLU A 8 8.57 13.00 -4.29
CA GLU A 8 9.30 12.89 -3.00
C GLU A 8 10.32 11.73 -3.04
N ARG A 9 11.43 11.81 -2.29
CA ARG A 9 12.46 10.75 -2.19
C ARG A 9 11.88 9.36 -1.91
N THR A 10 10.93 9.30 -0.97
CA THR A 10 10.27 8.09 -0.46
C THR A 10 9.45 7.37 -1.54
N SER A 11 9.00 8.09 -2.57
CA SER A 11 8.32 7.51 -3.72
C SER A 11 9.23 7.39 -4.94
N ILE A 12 10.11 8.36 -5.16
CA ILE A 12 11.07 8.45 -6.27
C ILE A 12 12.42 8.91 -5.69
N PRO A 13 13.47 8.07 -5.64
CA PRO A 13 13.63 6.78 -6.31
C PRO A 13 13.23 5.56 -5.48
N GLU A 14 12.93 5.71 -4.19
CA GLU A 14 12.82 4.56 -3.25
C GLU A 14 11.63 3.63 -3.55
N GLY A 15 10.65 4.07 -4.34
CA GLY A 15 9.59 3.21 -4.87
C GLY A 15 10.04 2.25 -6.00
N GLY A 16 11.27 2.41 -6.50
CA GLY A 16 11.86 1.58 -7.56
C GLY A 16 10.95 1.41 -8.77
N ARG A 17 10.69 0.15 -9.16
CA ARG A 17 9.81 -0.19 -10.30
C ARG A 17 8.35 0.27 -10.13
N TYR A 18 7.93 0.55 -8.90
CA TYR A 18 6.60 1.00 -8.54
C TYR A 18 6.53 2.50 -8.23
N ALA A 19 7.62 3.25 -8.50
CA ALA A 19 7.61 4.70 -8.48
C ALA A 19 6.41 5.28 -9.26
N PRO A 20 6.04 4.78 -10.46
CA PRO A 20 4.72 5.02 -11.02
C PRO A 20 3.68 4.21 -10.23
N GLN A 21 3.04 4.83 -9.24
CA GLN A 21 2.20 4.11 -8.26
C GLN A 21 1.01 3.37 -8.87
N ILE A 22 0.56 3.79 -10.06
CA ILE A 22 -0.45 3.06 -10.84
C ILE A 22 0.00 1.64 -11.19
N ASN A 23 1.29 1.42 -11.39
CA ASN A 23 1.87 0.10 -11.66
C ASN A 23 1.79 -0.79 -10.41
N ALA A 24 1.96 -0.23 -9.21
CA ALA A 24 1.78 -0.98 -7.96
C ALA A 24 0.31 -1.39 -7.80
N VAL A 25 -0.63 -0.46 -7.99
CA VAL A 25 -2.07 -0.78 -7.90
C VAL A 25 -2.46 -1.87 -8.91
N LYS A 26 -2.01 -1.73 -10.16
CA LYS A 26 -2.28 -2.72 -11.21
C LYS A 26 -1.69 -4.09 -10.85
N ALA A 27 -0.41 -4.13 -10.46
CA ALA A 27 0.24 -5.39 -10.13
C ALA A 27 -0.44 -6.10 -8.94
N LEU A 28 -0.81 -5.35 -7.89
CA LEU A 28 -1.58 -5.89 -6.77
C LEU A 28 -2.93 -6.44 -7.24
N ARG A 29 -3.65 -5.67 -8.08
CA ARG A 29 -4.96 -6.10 -8.57
C ARG A 29 -4.86 -7.41 -9.37
N ASP A 30 -3.85 -7.52 -10.23
CA ASP A 30 -3.63 -8.71 -11.05
C ASP A 30 -3.24 -9.95 -10.20
N ALA A 31 -2.59 -9.74 -9.05
CA ALA A 31 -2.15 -10.83 -8.17
C ALA A 31 -3.16 -11.22 -7.07
N LEU A 32 -4.06 -10.31 -6.70
CA LEU A 32 -5.06 -10.55 -5.65
C LEU A 32 -6.24 -11.37 -6.18
N PRO A 33 -6.83 -12.27 -5.37
CA PRO A 33 -8.05 -12.98 -5.74
C PRO A 33 -9.18 -12.02 -6.11
N GLU A 34 -10.03 -12.43 -7.05
CA GLU A 34 -11.14 -11.60 -7.55
C GLU A 34 -12.09 -11.12 -6.45
N ALA A 35 -12.29 -11.92 -5.40
CA ALA A 35 -13.13 -11.59 -4.25
C ALA A 35 -12.51 -10.57 -3.28
N THR A 36 -11.21 -10.28 -3.37
CA THR A 36 -10.54 -9.31 -2.50
C THR A 36 -10.70 -7.91 -3.07
N GLU A 37 -11.20 -6.95 -2.29
CA GLU A 37 -11.26 -5.55 -2.69
C GLU A 37 -9.93 -4.85 -2.42
N LEU A 38 -9.42 -4.11 -3.42
CA LEU A 38 -8.23 -3.27 -3.27
C LEU A 38 -8.63 -1.82 -3.03
N VAL A 39 -8.67 -1.43 -1.76
CA VAL A 39 -8.95 -0.05 -1.35
C VAL A 39 -7.71 0.82 -1.54
N VAL A 40 -7.83 1.95 -2.25
CA VAL A 40 -6.73 2.86 -2.57
C VAL A 40 -7.00 4.24 -1.99
N LYS A 41 -6.08 4.72 -1.14
CA LYS A 41 -6.16 6.02 -0.49
C LYS A 41 -5.07 6.96 -0.96
N GLU A 42 -5.47 8.17 -1.35
CA GLU A 42 -4.54 9.22 -1.75
C GLU A 42 -3.84 9.87 -0.54
N HIS A 43 -2.63 10.38 -0.75
CA HIS A 43 -1.94 11.18 0.25
C HIS A 43 -2.57 12.59 0.34
N PRO A 44 -2.97 13.07 1.53
CA PRO A 44 -3.70 14.35 1.65
C PRO A 44 -2.92 15.54 1.08
N SER A 45 -1.59 15.55 1.20
CA SER A 45 -0.74 16.61 0.63
C SER A 45 -0.83 16.77 -0.89
N MET A 46 -1.31 15.75 -1.62
CA MET A 46 -1.57 15.87 -3.06
C MET A 46 -2.67 16.88 -3.38
N PHE A 47 -3.61 17.12 -2.45
CA PHE A 47 -4.70 18.07 -2.58
C PHE A 47 -4.44 19.40 -1.86
N MET A 48 -3.55 19.42 -0.87
CA MET A 48 -3.26 20.61 -0.06
C MET A 48 -2.33 21.61 -0.73
N LEU A 49 -1.55 21.20 -1.73
CA LEU A 49 -0.69 22.13 -2.46
C LEU A 49 -1.54 23.07 -3.30
N LYS A 50 -1.58 24.35 -2.89
CA LYS A 50 -2.19 25.47 -3.62
C LYS A 50 -1.47 25.80 -4.95
N SER A 51 -0.78 24.85 -5.57
CA SER A 51 -0.23 25.03 -6.90
C SER A 51 -1.36 24.99 -7.92
N LYS A 52 -1.32 25.87 -8.92
CA LYS A 52 -2.29 25.91 -10.04
C LYS A 52 -2.34 24.61 -10.87
N ARG A 53 -1.47 23.64 -10.57
CA ARG A 53 -1.36 22.33 -11.21
C ARG A 53 -1.27 21.28 -10.12
N SER A 54 -2.14 20.26 -10.20
CA SER A 54 -1.94 19.04 -9.42
C SER A 54 -0.76 18.26 -9.98
N PHE A 55 0.08 17.70 -9.11
CA PHE A 55 1.17 16.81 -9.52
C PHE A 55 0.66 15.46 -10.04
N ARG A 56 -0.62 15.15 -9.81
CA ARG A 56 -1.29 13.94 -10.29
C ARG A 56 -2.42 14.30 -11.24
N HIS A 57 -2.30 13.83 -12.48
CA HIS A 57 -3.30 14.10 -13.51
C HIS A 57 -4.63 13.43 -13.16
N PRO A 58 -5.81 14.05 -13.42
CA PRO A 58 -7.11 13.44 -13.15
C PRO A 58 -7.31 12.05 -13.76
N ASP A 59 -6.68 11.77 -14.90
CA ASP A 59 -6.75 10.46 -15.54
C ASP A 59 -6.17 9.33 -14.68
N PHE A 60 -5.24 9.64 -13.77
CA PHE A 60 -4.77 8.67 -12.79
C PHE A 60 -5.94 8.06 -12.01
N TYR A 61 -6.82 8.90 -11.46
CA TYR A 61 -7.98 8.45 -10.70
C TYR A 61 -9.03 7.79 -11.59
N ARG A 62 -9.24 8.29 -12.81
CA ARG A 62 -10.17 7.66 -13.79
C ARG A 62 -9.74 6.25 -14.13
N ILE A 63 -8.43 6.03 -14.34
CA ILE A 63 -7.89 4.70 -14.62
C ILE A 63 -8.08 3.80 -13.40
N LEU A 64 -7.76 4.26 -12.19
CA LEU A 64 -7.97 3.47 -10.98
C LEU A 64 -9.45 3.09 -10.77
N ALA A 65 -10.36 4.05 -10.94
CA ALA A 65 -11.80 3.81 -10.84
C ALA A 65 -12.35 2.85 -11.92
N SER A 66 -11.66 2.71 -13.05
CA SER A 66 -12.03 1.76 -14.11
C SER A 66 -11.57 0.33 -13.85
N MET A 67 -10.67 0.11 -12.87
CA MET A 67 -10.16 -1.22 -12.54
C MET A 67 -11.18 -1.95 -11.66
N ARG A 68 -11.67 -3.11 -12.14
CA ARG A 68 -12.58 -3.96 -11.36
C ARG A 68 -11.92 -4.38 -10.05
N GLY A 69 -12.64 -4.23 -8.94
CA GLY A 69 -12.16 -4.61 -7.61
C GLY A 69 -11.11 -3.66 -7.03
N VAL A 70 -11.03 -2.43 -7.54
CA VAL A 70 -10.28 -1.31 -6.96
C VAL A 70 -11.28 -0.23 -6.52
N ALA A 71 -11.16 0.25 -5.29
CA ALA A 71 -12.02 1.30 -4.74
C ALA A 71 -11.16 2.49 -4.30
N LEU A 72 -11.45 3.68 -4.82
CA LEU A 72 -10.85 4.93 -4.34
C LEU A 72 -11.61 5.41 -3.11
N VAL A 73 -10.89 5.71 -2.04
CA VAL A 73 -11.52 6.25 -0.82
C VAL A 73 -11.39 7.76 -0.72
N ASP A 74 -12.37 8.35 -0.04
CA ASP A 74 -12.39 9.76 0.29
C ASP A 74 -11.18 10.12 1.17
N GLU A 75 -10.54 11.24 0.85
CA GLU A 75 -9.35 11.73 1.52
C GLU A 75 -9.59 12.06 3.00
N ARG A 76 -10.85 12.33 3.39
CA ARG A 76 -11.25 12.72 4.75
C ARG A 76 -11.38 11.53 5.69
N MET A 77 -11.45 10.30 5.17
CA MET A 77 -11.49 9.11 6.05
C MET A 77 -10.21 9.03 6.87
N ALA A 78 -10.29 8.63 8.13
CA ALA A 78 -9.09 8.49 8.95
C ALA A 78 -8.24 7.32 8.48
N SER A 79 -6.91 7.47 8.48
CA SER A 79 -6.01 6.38 8.06
C SER A 79 -6.02 5.22 9.03
N PHE A 80 -6.18 5.47 10.33
CA PHE A 80 -6.22 4.41 11.34
C PHE A 80 -7.47 3.54 11.24
N ASP A 81 -8.64 4.12 10.97
CA ASP A 81 -9.86 3.34 10.73
C ASP A 81 -9.67 2.37 9.55
N LEU A 82 -9.05 2.84 8.47
CA LEU A 82 -8.73 1.99 7.32
C LEU A 82 -7.72 0.89 7.67
N ILE A 83 -6.72 1.19 8.49
CA ILE A 83 -5.71 0.21 8.92
C ILE A 83 -6.36 -0.91 9.75
N ASP A 84 -7.24 -0.54 10.68
CA ASP A 84 -7.89 -1.47 11.61
C ASP A 84 -8.85 -2.43 10.91
N GLU A 85 -9.55 -1.94 9.89
CA GLU A 85 -10.51 -2.73 9.12
C GLU A 85 -9.86 -3.51 7.95
N SER A 86 -8.55 -3.33 7.71
CA SER A 86 -7.85 -3.98 6.60
C SER A 86 -7.29 -5.36 6.97
N GLU A 87 -7.46 -6.34 6.08
CA GLU A 87 -6.74 -7.63 6.19
C GLU A 87 -5.21 -7.46 6.08
N ALA A 88 -4.77 -6.47 5.28
CA ALA A 88 -3.38 -6.08 5.15
C ALA A 88 -3.27 -4.65 4.61
N VAL A 89 -2.22 -3.93 5.01
CA VAL A 89 -1.91 -2.60 4.51
C VAL A 89 -0.83 -2.69 3.44
N VAL A 90 -0.99 -1.94 2.35
CA VAL A 90 0.00 -1.89 1.28
C VAL A 90 0.53 -0.47 1.12
N THR A 91 1.85 -0.32 1.00
CA THR A 91 2.51 0.97 0.75
C THR A 91 3.82 0.76 -0.02
N LEU A 92 4.39 1.82 -0.59
CA LEU A 92 5.78 1.76 -1.08
C LEU A 92 6.74 1.73 0.12
N THR A 93 6.98 2.89 0.72
CA THR A 93 7.92 3.11 1.83
C THR A 93 7.30 3.87 3.02
N GLY A 94 5.97 4.05 3.02
CA GLY A 94 5.32 5.08 3.82
C GLY A 94 5.28 4.73 5.31
N THR A 95 5.24 5.73 6.18
CA THR A 95 5.12 5.52 7.64
C THR A 95 3.86 4.76 8.01
N VAL A 96 2.81 4.87 7.20
CA VAL A 96 1.55 4.14 7.36
C VAL A 96 1.70 2.62 7.45
N GLY A 97 2.74 2.03 6.83
CA GLY A 97 3.04 0.62 7.05
C GLY A 97 3.60 0.37 8.45
N PHE A 98 4.52 1.21 8.93
CA PHE A 98 4.98 1.10 10.32
C PHE A 98 3.83 1.30 11.33
N GLU A 99 2.96 2.27 11.09
CA GLU A 99 1.74 2.49 11.87
C GLU A 99 0.83 1.25 11.88
N ALA A 100 0.66 0.59 10.74
CA ALA A 100 -0.11 -0.66 10.63
C ALA A 100 0.50 -1.80 11.44
N LEU A 101 1.82 -1.97 11.40
CA LEU A 101 2.53 -2.97 12.22
C LEU A 101 2.31 -2.72 13.71
N CYS A 102 2.37 -1.46 14.17
CA CYS A 102 2.08 -1.10 15.56
C CYS A 102 0.64 -1.44 15.98
N ARG A 103 -0.29 -1.50 15.03
CA ARG A 103 -1.70 -1.83 15.25
C ARG A 103 -2.02 -3.31 15.04
N GLY A 104 -1.01 -4.12 14.69
CA GLY A 104 -1.16 -5.56 14.46
C GLY A 104 -1.72 -5.93 13.08
N THR A 105 -1.78 -4.97 12.15
CA THR A 105 -2.18 -5.23 10.76
C THR A 105 -0.94 -5.54 9.92
N PRO A 106 -0.89 -6.69 9.21
CA PRO A 106 0.27 -7.05 8.41
C PRO A 106 0.44 -6.09 7.23
N VAL A 107 1.69 -5.98 6.75
CA VAL A 107 2.06 -4.98 5.74
C VAL A 107 2.71 -5.60 4.54
N ILE A 108 2.31 -5.16 3.35
CA ILE A 108 2.99 -5.42 2.10
C ILE A 108 3.73 -4.14 1.70
N VAL A 109 5.05 -4.22 1.59
CA VAL A 109 5.88 -3.12 1.10
C VAL A 109 6.32 -3.39 -0.33
N MET A 110 6.23 -2.37 -1.17
CA MET A 110 6.59 -2.43 -2.59
C MET A 110 7.70 -1.42 -2.95
N GLY A 111 8.34 -0.81 -1.95
CA GLY A 111 9.50 0.08 -2.08
C GLY A 111 10.60 -0.32 -1.10
N ASP A 112 11.74 0.37 -1.16
CA ASP A 112 12.86 0.18 -0.23
C ASP A 112 12.56 0.83 1.14
N ALA A 113 11.54 0.30 1.83
CA ALA A 113 11.10 0.79 3.14
C ALA A 113 12.12 0.41 4.22
N ALA A 114 12.42 1.33 5.14
CA ALA A 114 13.37 1.10 6.23
C ALA A 114 13.00 -0.09 7.15
N TYR A 115 11.73 -0.47 7.20
CA TYR A 115 11.19 -1.56 8.00
C TYR A 115 10.83 -2.82 7.18
N ARG A 116 11.27 -2.93 5.91
CA ARG A 116 10.87 -4.04 5.03
C ARG A 116 11.25 -5.44 5.51
N SER A 117 12.24 -5.53 6.40
CA SER A 117 12.69 -6.78 7.03
C SER A 117 12.01 -7.09 8.36
N TYR A 118 11.02 -6.29 8.80
CA TYR A 118 10.37 -6.48 10.09
C TYR A 118 9.37 -7.66 10.08
N PRO A 119 9.21 -8.41 11.18
CA PRO A 119 8.19 -9.46 11.26
C PRO A 119 6.78 -8.94 10.99
N GLY A 120 6.02 -9.63 10.13
CA GLY A 120 4.70 -9.16 9.70
C GLY A 120 4.74 -8.27 8.44
N VAL A 121 5.93 -8.06 7.87
CA VAL A 121 6.10 -7.40 6.57
C VAL A 121 6.37 -8.43 5.47
N VAL A 122 5.68 -8.26 4.35
CA VAL A 122 5.93 -8.95 3.09
C VAL A 122 6.60 -7.97 2.14
N ASP A 123 7.88 -8.21 1.88
CA ASP A 123 8.67 -7.41 0.96
C ASP A 123 8.48 -7.87 -0.49
N LEU A 124 7.90 -6.99 -1.33
CA LEU A 124 7.72 -7.15 -2.77
C LEU A 124 8.61 -6.22 -3.60
N TYR A 125 9.56 -5.52 -2.98
CA TYR A 125 10.47 -4.64 -3.69
C TYR A 125 11.38 -5.45 -4.63
N ASP A 126 12.01 -6.50 -4.08
CA ASP A 126 12.96 -7.38 -4.80
C ASP A 126 12.41 -8.81 -5.05
N ARG A 127 11.14 -9.08 -4.69
CA ARG A 127 10.57 -10.44 -4.72
C ARG A 127 9.38 -10.58 -5.67
N PRO A 128 9.18 -11.77 -6.27
CA PRO A 128 8.01 -12.05 -7.10
C PRO A 128 6.72 -12.04 -6.27
N MET A 129 5.69 -11.38 -6.82
CA MET A 129 4.46 -11.03 -6.10
C MET A 129 3.61 -12.23 -5.68
N VAL A 130 3.46 -13.22 -6.56
CA VAL A 130 2.53 -14.34 -6.34
C VAL A 130 2.96 -15.17 -5.14
N GLU A 131 4.20 -15.62 -5.11
CA GLU A 131 4.73 -16.48 -4.03
C GLU A 131 4.62 -15.82 -2.66
N SER A 132 4.90 -14.52 -2.58
CA SER A 132 4.92 -13.74 -1.34
C SER A 132 3.53 -13.50 -0.73
N ILE A 133 2.50 -13.25 -1.53
CA ILE A 133 1.13 -13.00 -1.03
C ILE A 133 0.51 -14.29 -0.47
N TRP A 134 0.76 -15.43 -1.11
CA TRP A 134 0.25 -16.73 -0.62
C TRP A 134 0.89 -17.14 0.71
N GLN A 135 2.19 -16.91 0.88
CA GLN A 135 2.89 -17.16 2.14
C GLN A 135 2.34 -16.32 3.30
N MET A 136 1.93 -15.06 3.03
CA MET A 136 1.29 -14.19 4.01
C MET A 136 -0.04 -14.76 4.52
N LYS A 137 -0.88 -15.26 3.60
CA LYS A 137 -2.17 -15.87 3.98
C LYS A 137 -2.01 -17.12 4.83
N LEU A 138 -0.94 -17.88 4.60
CA LEU A 138 -0.62 -19.10 5.35
C LEU A 138 -0.05 -18.79 6.74
N SER A 139 0.84 -17.79 6.86
CA SER A 139 1.44 -17.41 8.14
C SER A 139 0.47 -16.66 9.05
N TRP A 140 -0.49 -15.93 8.49
CA TRP A 140 -1.42 -15.11 9.26
C TRP A 140 -2.69 -15.85 9.71
N ARG A 141 -3.10 -16.93 9.02
CA ARG A 141 -4.26 -17.76 9.42
C ARG A 141 -4.08 -18.53 10.73
N GLY A 142 -2.93 -18.42 11.40
CA GLY A 142 -2.74 -18.86 12.77
C GLY A 142 -2.12 -17.74 13.59
N LYS A 143 -2.82 -17.25 14.62
CA LYS A 143 -2.23 -16.42 15.69
C LYS A 143 -0.87 -16.99 16.12
N VAL A 144 0.25 -16.39 15.70
CA VAL A 144 1.54 -16.62 16.35
C VAL A 144 2.32 -15.31 16.41
N PHE A 145 1.91 -14.43 17.33
CA PHE A 145 2.86 -13.62 18.08
C PHE A 145 3.08 -14.30 19.43
N GLN A 146 3.90 -15.35 19.45
CA GLN A 146 4.67 -15.66 20.65
C GLN A 146 5.82 -14.67 20.68
N LEU A 147 5.58 -13.50 21.28
CA LEU A 147 6.65 -12.64 21.80
C LEU A 147 7.38 -13.48 22.87
N LYS A 148 8.42 -14.21 22.48
CA LYS A 148 9.41 -14.68 23.44
C LYS A 148 10.21 -13.46 23.87
N ARG A 149 10.01 -13.10 25.15
CA ARG A 149 10.79 -12.14 25.93
C ARG A 149 12.27 -12.44 25.87
#